data_AF-A0A1Q6ISC5-F1
#
_entry.id   AF-A0A1Q6ISC5-F1
#
_cell.length_a   1.000
_cell.length_b   1.000
_cell.length_c   1.000
_cell.angle_alpha   90.00
_cell.angle_beta   90.00
_cell.angle_gamma   90.00
#
_symmetry.space_group_name_H-M   'P 1'
#
loop_
_entity.id
_entity.type
_entity.pdbx_description
1 polymer ?
#
loop_
_entity_poly.entity_id
_entity_poly.type
_entity_poly.pdbx_seq_one_letter_code
_entity_poly.pdbx_strand_id
1 'polypeptide(L)'
;MKSTRKSAGKMTKVVFRRYPDGQVIALFPDIPWSGRRGEITSYMHVGQHGAADYAGVIAMTRPAHEKEYRNPLSELRAIGYDDLHIMRRARPKFINS
;
A
#
# COMPACT_ATOMS: atom_id res chain seq x y z
N MET A 1 -26.45 5.00 12.19
CA MET A 1 -26.61 3.71 11.48
C MET A 1 -25.38 2.86 11.77
N LYS A 2 -25.52 1.75 12.52
CA LYS A 2 -24.40 0.88 12.91
C LYS A 2 -24.07 -0.04 11.74
N SER A 3 -22.85 0.07 11.19
CA SER A 3 -22.39 -0.79 10.09
C SER A 3 -22.12 -2.20 10.61
N THR A 4 -23.07 -3.10 10.38
CA THR A 4 -22.94 -4.53 10.58
C THR A 4 -22.14 -5.14 9.43
N ARG A 5 -20.87 -5.46 9.66
CA ARG A 5 -20.13 -6.61 9.10
C ARG A 5 -18.76 -6.70 9.77
N LYS A 6 -18.73 -7.33 10.94
CA LYS A 6 -17.51 -7.89 11.53
C LYS A 6 -17.16 -9.16 10.75
N SER A 7 -16.69 -9.02 9.50
CA SER A 7 -15.91 -10.09 8.87
C SER A 7 -14.61 -10.19 9.66
N ALA A 8 -14.17 -11.39 10.00
CA ALA A 8 -12.85 -11.64 10.59
C ALA A 8 -11.79 -10.75 9.90
N GLY A 9 -11.26 -9.78 10.65
CA GLY A 9 -10.65 -8.56 10.12
C GLY A 9 -9.50 -8.84 9.17
N LYS A 10 -9.71 -8.62 7.87
CA LYS A 10 -8.60 -8.56 6.91
C LYS A 10 -7.88 -7.25 7.15
N MET A 11 -6.89 -7.26 8.04
CA MET A 11 -5.93 -6.17 8.13
C MET A 11 -5.37 -5.90 6.72
N THR A 12 -5.45 -4.67 6.28
CA THR A 12 -4.98 -4.27 4.95
C THR A 12 -3.47 -4.17 4.99
N LYS A 13 -2.78 -5.08 4.29
CA LYS A 13 -1.33 -5.02 4.20
C LYS A 13 -0.90 -3.80 3.40
N VAL A 14 0.09 -3.10 3.93
CA VAL A 14 0.73 -1.97 3.26
C VAL A 14 2.24 -2.10 3.35
N VAL A 15 2.94 -1.82 2.25
CA VAL A 15 4.40 -1.76 2.21
C VAL A 15 4.80 -0.33 1.85
N PHE A 16 5.45 0.37 2.78
CA PHE A 16 5.99 1.70 2.51
C PHE A 16 7.41 1.60 1.92
N ARG A 17 7.61 2.23 0.78
CA ARG A 17 8.89 2.29 0.07
C ARG A 17 9.29 3.73 -0.16
N ARG A 18 10.59 3.99 -0.15
CA ARG A 18 11.17 5.30 -0.43
C ARG A 18 12.05 5.24 -1.68
N TYR A 19 11.78 6.14 -2.62
CA TYR A 19 12.60 6.37 -3.79
C TYR A 19 13.88 7.14 -3.43
N PRO A 20 14.92 7.07 -4.28
CA PRO A 20 16.16 7.81 -4.06
C PRO A 20 15.96 9.34 -3.98
N ASP A 21 14.97 9.88 -4.69
CA ASP A 21 14.59 11.29 -4.66
C ASP A 21 13.87 11.73 -3.36
N GLY A 22 13.54 10.78 -2.49
CA GLY A 22 12.91 11.01 -1.20
C GLY A 22 11.41 10.82 -1.16
N GLN A 23 10.74 10.60 -2.29
CA GLN A 23 9.31 10.33 -2.34
C GLN A 23 8.98 8.98 -1.68
N VAL A 24 7.84 8.93 -1.00
CA VAL A 24 7.36 7.72 -0.32
C VAL A 24 6.09 7.22 -0.99
N ILE A 25 6.06 5.93 -1.28
CA ILE A 25 4.92 5.23 -1.86
C ILE A 25 4.45 4.13 -0.91
N ALA A 26 3.14 4.06 -0.72
CA ALA A 26 2.44 2.98 -0.06
C ALA A 26 1.94 1.99 -1.11
N LEU A 27 2.31 0.72 -0.97
CA LEU A 27 1.89 -0.35 -1.86
C LEU A 27 0.89 -1.27 -1.15
N PHE A 28 -0.20 -1.60 -1.82
CA PHE A 28 -1.25 -2.50 -1.31
C PHE A 28 -1.18 -3.87 -2.01
N PRO A 29 -0.31 -4.80 -1.57
CA PRO A 29 -0.01 -6.06 -2.27
C PRO A 29 -1.20 -7.03 -2.40
N ASP A 30 -2.22 -6.86 -1.56
CA ASP A 30 -3.45 -7.67 -1.57
C ASP A 30 -4.62 -6.97 -2.30
N ILE A 31 -4.41 -5.77 -2.87
CA ILE A 31 -5.43 -4.99 -3.59
C ILE A 31 -4.97 -4.74 -5.05
N PRO A 32 -5.53 -5.44 -6.05
CA PRO A 32 -5.21 -5.19 -7.46
C PRO A 32 -5.74 -3.81 -7.91
N TRP A 33 -5.06 -3.16 -8.86
CA TRP A 33 -5.50 -1.85 -9.39
C TRP A 33 -6.64 -1.98 -10.41
N SER A 34 -6.35 -2.67 -11.51
CA SER A 34 -7.31 -3.14 -12.49
C SER A 34 -7.19 -4.66 -12.47
N GLY A 35 -8.24 -5.44 -12.75
CA GLY A 35 -8.16 -6.92 -12.76
C GLY A 35 -7.12 -7.53 -13.72
N ARG A 36 -6.28 -6.71 -14.36
CA ARG A 36 -5.07 -7.07 -15.11
C ARG A 36 -3.98 -7.56 -14.16
N ARG A 37 -3.15 -8.48 -14.68
CA ARG A 37 -2.06 -9.10 -13.91
C ARG A 37 -0.93 -8.10 -13.67
N GLY A 38 -0.32 -8.19 -12.49
CA GLY A 38 0.91 -7.47 -12.17
C GLY A 38 0.74 -6.12 -11.47
N GLU A 39 -0.38 -5.43 -11.68
CA GLU A 39 -0.62 -4.09 -11.11
C GLU A 39 -1.36 -4.17 -9.78
N ILE A 40 -0.79 -3.51 -8.77
CA ILE A 40 -1.43 -3.32 -7.47
C ILE A 40 -1.82 -1.87 -7.27
N THR A 41 -2.74 -1.64 -6.34
CA THR A 41 -3.05 -0.29 -5.88
C THR A 41 -1.85 0.28 -5.13
N SER A 42 -1.51 1.53 -5.41
CA SER A 42 -0.53 2.32 -4.68
C SER A 42 -1.06 3.69 -4.29
N TYR A 43 -0.41 4.34 -3.33
CA TYR A 43 -0.75 5.68 -2.84
C TYR A 43 0.53 6.45 -2.48
N MET A 44 0.62 7.73 -2.84
CA MET A 44 1.77 8.60 -2.47
C MET A 44 1.36 9.79 -1.60
N HIS A 45 0.32 10.52 -2.03
CA HIS A 45 -0.25 11.68 -1.33
C HIS A 45 -1.77 11.71 -1.45
N VAL A 46 -2.44 12.57 -0.66
CA VAL A 46 -3.91 12.73 -0.64
C VAL A 46 -4.52 12.73 -2.03
N GLY A 47 -5.37 11.72 -2.28
CA GLY A 47 -6.10 11.54 -3.54
C GLY A 47 -5.30 10.88 -4.67
N GLN A 48 -4.00 10.65 -4.53
CA GLN A 48 -3.14 10.06 -5.56
C GLN A 48 -3.06 8.54 -5.43
N HIS A 49 -4.14 7.85 -5.78
CA HIS A 49 -4.07 6.41 -6.03
C HIS A 49 -3.67 6.13 -7.48
N GLY A 50 -2.92 5.04 -7.68
CA GLY A 50 -2.49 4.62 -9.01
C GLY A 50 -2.16 3.14 -9.10
N ALA A 51 -1.91 2.70 -10.33
CA ALA A 51 -1.33 1.40 -10.61
C ALA A 51 0.18 1.41 -10.29
N ALA A 52 0.67 0.35 -9.65
CA ALA A 52 2.10 0.12 -9.50
C ALA A 52 2.47 -1.33 -9.82
N ASP A 53 3.55 -1.51 -10.57
CA ASP A 53 4.26 -2.79 -10.63
C ASP A 53 5.03 -3.00 -9.32
N TYR A 54 4.51 -3.88 -8.47
CA TYR A 54 5.13 -4.15 -7.18
C TYR A 54 6.59 -4.60 -7.29
N ALA A 55 6.93 -5.43 -8.27
CA ALA A 55 8.28 -5.96 -8.40
C ALA A 55 9.27 -4.85 -8.79
N GLY A 56 8.92 -4.05 -9.80
CA GLY A 56 9.67 -2.87 -10.22
C GLY A 56 9.86 -1.87 -9.08
N VAL A 57 8.80 -1.51 -8.34
CA VAL A 57 8.93 -0.58 -7.21
C VAL A 57 9.87 -1.14 -6.14
N ILE A 58 9.76 -2.42 -5.77
CA ILE A 58 10.66 -3.02 -4.76
C ILE A 58 12.13 -2.98 -5.22
N ALA A 59 12.40 -3.18 -6.51
CA ALA A 59 13.76 -3.16 -7.07
C ALA A 59 14.39 -1.75 -7.08
N MET A 60 13.57 -0.70 -7.30
CA MET A 60 14.05 0.68 -7.46
C MET A 60 14.08 1.49 -6.15
N THR A 61 13.58 0.93 -5.05
CA THR A 61 13.37 1.66 -3.79
C THR A 61 14.02 0.94 -2.62
N ARG A 62 14.05 1.60 -1.46
CA ARG A 62 14.36 0.95 -0.17
C ARG A 62 13.13 0.94 0.74
N PRO A 63 13.10 0.12 1.81
CA PRO A 63 12.10 0.26 2.85
C PRO A 63 12.10 1.70 3.39
N ALA A 64 10.91 2.28 3.54
CA ALA A 64 10.76 3.56 4.22
C ALA A 64 10.83 3.34 5.75
N HIS A 65 11.51 4.24 6.44
CA HIS A 65 11.51 4.31 7.90
C HIS A 65 10.21 4.98 8.39
N GLU A 66 9.84 4.72 9.64
CA GLU A 66 8.62 5.24 10.25
C GLU A 66 8.47 6.76 10.16
N LYS A 67 9.57 7.49 10.37
CA LYS A 67 9.60 8.95 10.22
C LYS A 67 9.27 9.42 8.80
N GLU A 68 9.56 8.61 7.79
CA GLU A 68 9.41 8.95 6.38
C GLU A 68 7.99 8.68 5.89
N TYR A 69 7.34 7.62 6.39
CA TYR A 69 5.97 7.29 6.01
C TYR A 69 4.90 7.85 6.97
N ARG A 70 5.29 8.59 8.02
CA ARG A 70 4.33 9.14 9.00
C ARG A 70 3.24 9.99 8.35
N ASN A 71 3.59 10.81 7.36
CA ASN A 71 2.63 11.66 6.65
C ASN A 71 1.64 10.83 5.82
N PRO A 72 2.08 10.00 4.84
CA PRO A 72 1.14 9.18 4.07
C PRO A 72 0.36 8.19 4.94
N LEU A 73 0.92 7.70 6.05
CA LEU A 73 0.16 6.87 7.01
C LEU A 73 -0.99 7.65 7.67
N SER A 74 -0.75 8.91 8.04
CA SER A 74 -1.77 9.77 8.65
C SER A 74 -2.87 10.11 7.64
N GLU A 75 -2.49 10.36 6.39
CA GLU A 75 -3.44 10.60 5.30
C GLU A 75 -4.30 9.36 5.00
N LEU A 76 -3.68 8.18 4.89
CA LEU A 76 -4.39 6.92 4.68
C LEU A 76 -5.43 6.66 5.77
N ARG A 77 -5.08 6.92 7.04
CA ARG A 77 -6.02 6.85 8.15
C ARG A 77 -7.14 7.88 8.02
N ALA A 78 -6.82 9.11 7.64
CA ALA A 78 -7.82 10.16 7.47
C ALA A 78 -8.85 9.83 6.38
N ILE A 79 -8.50 9.02 5.37
CA ILE A 79 -9.42 8.57 4.31
C ILE A 79 -10.06 7.20 4.58
N GLY A 80 -9.88 6.63 5.79
CA GLY A 80 -10.60 5.42 6.23
C GLY A 80 -9.82 4.11 6.21
N TYR A 81 -8.49 4.13 6.00
CA TYR A 81 -7.66 2.94 6.23
C TYR A 81 -7.29 2.81 7.71
N ASP A 82 -8.25 2.36 8.52
CA ASP A 82 -8.10 2.26 9.98
C ASP A 82 -7.31 1.04 10.45
N ASP A 83 -7.29 -0.04 9.66
CA ASP A 83 -6.68 -1.33 10.02
C ASP A 83 -5.57 -1.73 9.03
N LEU A 84 -4.44 -1.02 9.11
CA LEU A 84 -3.26 -1.22 8.27
C LEU A 84 -2.22 -2.12 8.95
N HIS A 85 -1.80 -3.18 8.25
CA HIS A 85 -0.68 -4.02 8.65
C HIS A 85 0.58 -3.63 7.86
N ILE A 86 1.46 -2.86 8.51
CA ILE A 86 2.69 -2.36 7.90
C ILE A 86 3.70 -3.49 7.76
N MET A 87 4.13 -3.75 6.52
CA MET A 87 5.11 -4.78 6.19
C MET A 87 6.35 -4.17 5.55
N ARG A 88 7.51 -4.79 5.77
CA ARG A 88 8.76 -4.42 5.08
C ARG A 88 8.79 -4.91 3.63
N ARG A 89 8.16 -6.05 3.37
CA ARG A 89 7.95 -6.66 2.05
C ARG A 89 6.79 -7.67 2.16
N ALA A 90 5.98 -7.76 1.13
CA ALA A 90 4.98 -8.80 0.92
C ALA A 90 5.28 -9.60 -0.38
N ARG A 91 4.63 -10.76 -0.50
CA ARG A 91 4.48 -11.46 -1.78
C ARG A 91 3.05 -11.17 -2.28
N PRO A 92 2.88 -10.37 -3.34
CA PRO A 92 1.55 -10.09 -3.87
C PRO A 92 0.91 -11.36 -4.40
N LYS A 93 -0.37 -11.57 -4.09
CA LYS A 93 -1.07 -12.82 -4.43
C LYS A 93 -1.35 -12.98 -5.93
N PHE A 94 -1.22 -11.90 -6.70
CA PHE A 94 -1.73 -11.81 -8.07
C PHE A 94 -0.63 -11.72 -9.14
N ILE A 95 0.65 -11.85 -8.76
CA ILE A 95 1.79 -11.64 -9.68
C ILE A 95 2.33 -12.96 -10.27
N ASN A 96 1.92 -14.13 -9.79
CA ASN A 96 2.35 -15.39 -10.40
C ASN A 96 1.38 -15.85 -11.49
N SER A 97 1.84 -15.83 -12.74
CA SER A 97 1.45 -16.78 -13.78
C SER A 97 2.52 -16.88 -14.84
#